data_AF-A0A9Q0NC73-F1
#
_entry.id   AF-A0A9Q0NC73-F1
#
_cell.length_a   1.000
_cell.length_b   1.000
_cell.length_c   1.000
_cell.angle_alpha   90.00
_cell.angle_beta   90.00
_cell.angle_gamma   90.00
#
_symmetry.space_group_name_H-M   'P 1'
#
loop_
_entity.id
_entity.type
_entity.pdbx_description
1 polymer ?
#
loop_
_entity_poly.entity_id
_entity_poly.type
_entity_poly.pdbx_seq_one_letter_code
_entity_poly.pdbx_strand_id
1 'polypeptide(L)'
;MTKIITHCVVILMCFMLSDGFKCVKSSQAVHYMPNDGNSEISDAAKEYHRRREELLNAEINSGFGFDIHLTEIEKEANDIIMRYKMKELEDGFKNPCIFNPSRHHFQVLNDIKKSELFKIIQKMPKGGILHSHMSALVSTDFIVELTKWEHLWQLTSPKGQIKKFRFARQQPQEPEQNDSPGQEKSTWRLVRDVRAEMGSDNYDKTVRPLFTLYDKDVPEKNVHVDLYEVWQHFSQAMKIVRPMLHYREAFKAYFAQVLKELADDNVQYLEMRNGTPQLHDLDGNLYDVKEIIEIQLLTSRNFTRENPSFIGSRVIYASHNTVDQPTFGAKIETVKKLHEEFPDFVIGLDLVGPEDCGNRLAFYADKLLALPKNIHLFSHSGETNWFGITDENLIDAVLLGTHRIGHAFALVKHPKVMEIVKARKIPIEINPISNQVLALLRDQRNHPASVLMAQNFPIVISSDDPSYWEATPLSNDFYIAFLGIASSHSDLRVLKKFAMNSIEYSAMSAEQKIDAFGKWQSEWDKFINDLVTNQTSSQRNLS
;
A
#
# COMPACT_ATOMS: atom_id res chain seq x y z
N MET A 1 12.81 -55.71 -40.62
CA MET A 1 12.30 -54.70 -41.57
C MET A 1 11.33 -53.83 -40.78
N THR A 2 11.80 -52.84 -40.04
CA THR A 2 12.22 -51.49 -40.49
C THR A 2 11.01 -50.63 -40.87
N LYS A 3 10.81 -49.58 -40.08
CA LYS A 3 10.23 -48.26 -40.40
C LYS A 3 8.89 -48.24 -41.11
N ILE A 4 7.90 -47.64 -40.46
CA ILE A 4 7.16 -46.42 -40.88
C ILE A 4 6.09 -46.22 -39.80
N ILE A 5 6.03 -45.00 -39.25
CA ILE A 5 4.99 -44.33 -38.42
C ILE A 5 5.74 -43.49 -37.36
N THR A 6 6.52 -42.52 -37.84
CA THR A 6 6.99 -41.40 -36.99
C THR A 6 7.34 -40.18 -37.86
N HIS A 7 6.55 -39.83 -38.88
CA HIS A 7 6.87 -38.70 -39.78
C HIS A 7 5.68 -37.81 -40.19
N CYS A 8 4.49 -37.93 -39.59
CA CYS A 8 3.35 -37.04 -39.93
C CYS A 8 2.97 -36.00 -38.87
N VAL A 9 3.62 -35.94 -37.70
CA VAL A 9 3.27 -34.95 -36.65
C VAL A 9 4.33 -33.84 -36.50
N VAL A 10 5.50 -33.96 -37.13
CA VAL A 10 6.59 -32.98 -36.98
C VAL A 10 6.66 -31.95 -38.14
N ILE A 11 5.95 -32.17 -39.25
CA ILE A 11 6.07 -31.30 -40.44
C ILE A 11 5.07 -30.13 -40.45
N LEU A 12 3.99 -30.16 -39.64
CA LEU A 12 3.03 -29.04 -39.59
C LEU A 12 3.44 -27.90 -38.64
N MET A 13 4.41 -28.11 -37.74
CA MET A 13 4.89 -27.07 -36.81
C MET A 13 6.11 -26.30 -37.31
N CYS A 14 6.79 -26.75 -38.37
CA CYS A 14 7.99 -26.09 -38.88
C CYS A 14 7.78 -25.08 -40.01
N PHE A 15 6.56 -24.93 -40.54
CA PHE A 15 6.27 -23.95 -41.61
C PHE A 15 5.62 -22.63 -41.13
N MET A 16 5.47 -22.43 -39.81
CA MET A 16 4.92 -21.19 -39.22
C MET A 16 5.90 -20.44 -38.30
N LEU A 17 7.21 -20.72 -38.42
CA LEU A 17 8.26 -20.10 -37.57
C LEU A 17 9.41 -19.46 -38.36
N SER A 18 9.17 -19.05 -39.61
CA SER A 18 10.16 -18.26 -40.38
C SER A 18 9.87 -16.75 -40.39
N ASP A 19 8.67 -16.33 -40.02
CA ASP A 19 8.37 -14.92 -39.73
C ASP A 19 8.27 -14.79 -38.22
N GLY A 20 9.33 -14.27 -37.59
CA GLY A 20 9.31 -13.98 -36.15
C GLY A 20 8.06 -13.17 -35.78
N PHE A 21 7.51 -13.42 -34.59
CA PHE A 21 6.35 -12.70 -34.05
C PHE A 21 6.53 -11.18 -34.18
N LYS A 22 6.08 -10.60 -35.29
CA LYS A 22 6.01 -9.15 -35.46
C LYS A 22 4.74 -8.71 -34.75
N CYS A 23 4.91 -8.16 -33.54
CA CYS A 23 3.84 -7.47 -32.84
C CYS A 23 3.32 -6.36 -33.78
N VAL A 24 2.06 -6.47 -34.23
CA VAL A 24 1.42 -5.44 -35.04
C VAL A 24 1.33 -4.20 -34.16
N LYS A 25 1.99 -3.10 -34.57
CA LYS A 25 1.99 -1.84 -33.82
C LYS A 25 0.55 -1.36 -33.60
N SER A 26 0.06 -1.38 -32.37
CA SER A 26 -1.16 -0.64 -31.99
C SER A 26 -0.77 0.59 -31.17
N SER A 27 -0.09 1.55 -31.80
CA SER A 27 0.18 2.85 -31.19
C SER A 27 -0.21 3.94 -32.18
N GLN A 28 -1.51 4.04 -32.39
CA GLN A 28 -2.22 5.23 -32.84
C GLN A 28 -3.69 4.88 -32.61
N ALA A 29 -4.43 5.78 -31.96
CA ALA A 29 -5.87 5.85 -32.23
C ALA A 29 -5.96 6.07 -33.74
N VAL A 30 -6.17 4.98 -34.48
CA VAL A 30 -6.36 5.07 -35.91
C VAL A 30 -7.75 5.68 -36.05
N HIS A 31 -7.81 7.01 -36.13
CA HIS A 31 -8.81 7.63 -36.98
C HIS A 31 -8.60 7.02 -38.36
N TYR A 32 -9.33 5.93 -38.62
CA TYR A 32 -9.34 5.28 -39.90
C TYR A 32 -10.14 6.21 -40.80
N MET A 33 -9.47 7.21 -41.36
CA MET A 33 -9.89 7.87 -42.58
C MET A 33 -9.23 7.05 -43.69
N PRO A 34 -9.95 6.12 -44.35
CA PRO A 34 -9.37 5.40 -45.47
C PRO A 34 -9.09 6.40 -46.57
N ASN A 35 -7.80 6.64 -46.79
CA ASN A 35 -7.31 7.39 -47.93
C ASN A 35 -6.81 6.38 -48.96
N ASP A 36 -7.75 5.63 -49.53
CA ASP A 36 -7.55 4.90 -50.78
C ASP A 36 -8.77 5.20 -51.65
N GLY A 37 -8.50 5.77 -52.83
CA GLY A 37 -9.53 6.15 -53.78
C GLY A 37 -10.44 4.98 -54.13
N ASN A 38 -11.75 5.24 -54.13
CA ASN A 38 -12.82 4.35 -54.63
C ASN A 38 -13.03 3.01 -53.90
N SER A 39 -13.35 3.05 -52.61
CA SER A 39 -14.37 2.14 -52.09
C SER A 39 -15.29 2.88 -51.13
N GLU A 40 -16.58 2.96 -51.46
CA GLU A 40 -17.58 3.34 -50.46
C GLU A 40 -17.43 2.37 -49.28
N ILE A 41 -17.06 2.88 -48.10
CA ILE A 41 -17.15 2.09 -46.87
C ILE A 41 -18.58 1.59 -46.79
N SER A 42 -18.77 0.27 -46.88
CA SER A 42 -20.11 -0.32 -46.84
C SER A 42 -20.88 0.18 -45.61
N ASP A 43 -22.19 0.32 -45.73
CA ASP A 43 -23.02 0.77 -44.60
C ASP A 43 -22.88 -0.16 -43.39
N ALA A 44 -22.60 -1.44 -43.61
CA ALA A 44 -22.25 -2.40 -42.57
C ALA A 44 -20.96 -2.03 -41.80
N ALA A 45 -19.93 -1.56 -42.49
CA ALA A 45 -18.69 -1.13 -41.86
C ALA A 45 -18.86 0.18 -41.08
N LYS A 46 -19.64 1.15 -41.60
CA LYS A 46 -20.00 2.37 -40.84
C LYS A 46 -20.76 2.03 -39.55
N GLU A 47 -21.74 1.14 -39.66
CA GLU A 47 -22.54 0.69 -38.51
C GLU A 47 -21.69 -0.06 -37.48
N TYR A 48 -20.75 -0.91 -37.93
CA TYR A 48 -19.78 -1.54 -37.04
C TYR A 48 -18.94 -0.52 -36.27
N HIS A 49 -18.35 0.48 -36.96
CA HIS A 49 -17.53 1.50 -36.30
C HIS A 49 -18.34 2.30 -35.29
N ARG A 50 -19.55 2.71 -35.63
CA ARG A 50 -20.49 3.39 -34.72
C ARG A 50 -20.75 2.56 -33.46
N ARG A 51 -21.17 1.30 -33.63
CA ARG A 51 -21.45 0.38 -32.50
C ARG A 51 -20.23 0.10 -31.64
N ARG A 52 -19.04 -0.01 -32.26
CA ARG A 52 -17.77 -0.21 -31.54
C ARG A 52 -17.43 1.00 -30.68
N GLU A 53 -17.57 2.22 -31.23
CA GLU A 53 -17.34 3.45 -30.48
C GLU A 53 -18.35 3.61 -29.34
N GLU A 54 -19.62 3.31 -29.58
CA GLU A 54 -20.65 3.32 -28.53
C GLU A 54 -20.33 2.37 -27.39
N LEU A 55 -19.94 1.14 -27.70
CA LEU A 55 -19.58 0.16 -26.67
C LEU A 55 -18.30 0.55 -25.92
N LEU A 56 -17.27 1.01 -26.63
CA LEU A 56 -16.03 1.47 -26.02
C LEU A 56 -16.26 2.67 -25.10
N ASN A 57 -17.05 3.65 -25.55
CA ASN A 57 -17.42 4.79 -24.73
C ASN A 57 -18.26 4.36 -23.53
N ALA A 58 -19.18 3.40 -23.68
CA ALA A 58 -19.95 2.87 -22.56
C ALA A 58 -19.06 2.21 -21.50
N GLU A 59 -18.04 1.44 -21.90
CA GLU A 59 -17.06 0.87 -20.96
C GLU A 59 -16.27 1.97 -20.24
N ILE A 60 -15.65 2.89 -20.98
CA ILE A 60 -14.85 3.98 -20.43
C ILE A 60 -15.69 4.86 -19.48
N ASN A 61 -16.92 5.16 -19.89
CA ASN A 61 -17.82 6.06 -19.14
C ASN A 61 -18.54 5.36 -17.97
N SER A 62 -18.33 4.06 -17.78
CA SER A 62 -18.82 3.32 -16.61
C SER A 62 -17.75 3.08 -15.55
N GLY A 63 -16.49 3.33 -15.89
CA GLY A 63 -15.33 3.06 -15.05
C GLY A 63 -15.12 4.10 -13.94
N PHE A 64 -14.20 3.75 -13.04
CA PHE A 64 -13.77 4.60 -11.94
C PHE A 64 -13.24 5.95 -12.46
N GLY A 65 -13.65 7.03 -11.80
CA GLY A 65 -13.23 8.39 -12.16
C GLY A 65 -14.16 9.10 -13.14
N PHE A 66 -15.05 8.40 -13.86
CA PHE A 66 -15.84 9.03 -14.93
C PHE A 66 -16.77 10.16 -14.44
N ASP A 67 -17.26 10.08 -13.20
CA ASP A 67 -18.06 11.09 -12.52
C ASP A 67 -17.30 12.39 -12.18
N ILE A 68 -15.96 12.39 -12.29
CA ILE A 68 -15.13 13.57 -12.09
C ILE A 68 -15.14 14.46 -13.33
N HIS A 69 -15.47 15.73 -13.11
CA HIS A 69 -15.43 16.77 -14.13
C HIS A 69 -14.09 17.53 -14.01
N LEU A 70 -13.37 17.64 -15.13
CA LEU A 70 -12.14 18.42 -15.22
C LEU A 70 -12.45 19.84 -15.71
N THR A 71 -11.88 20.84 -15.04
CA THR A 71 -11.79 22.21 -15.52
C THR A 71 -10.87 22.31 -16.75
N GLU A 72 -10.88 23.45 -17.46
CA GLU A 72 -10.04 23.61 -18.66
C GLU A 72 -8.54 23.46 -18.35
N ILE A 73 -8.05 24.05 -17.25
CA ILE A 73 -6.64 23.89 -16.86
C ILE A 73 -6.32 22.45 -16.43
N GLU A 74 -7.28 21.73 -15.84
CA GLU A 74 -7.11 20.31 -15.52
C GLU A 74 -7.08 19.45 -16.78
N LYS A 75 -7.77 19.82 -17.86
CA LYS A 75 -7.65 19.14 -19.15
C LYS A 75 -6.25 19.33 -19.74
N GLU A 76 -5.66 20.52 -19.63
CA GLU A 76 -4.26 20.75 -20.02
C GLU A 76 -3.29 19.89 -19.19
N ALA A 77 -3.46 19.87 -17.87
CA ALA A 77 -2.68 19.00 -16.98
C ALA A 77 -2.85 17.51 -17.30
N ASN A 78 -4.08 17.10 -17.64
CA ASN A 78 -4.39 15.75 -18.05
C ASN A 78 -3.60 15.33 -19.29
N ASP A 79 -3.51 16.19 -20.30
CA ASP A 79 -2.74 15.90 -21.52
C ASP A 79 -1.25 15.68 -21.23
N ILE A 80 -0.69 16.38 -20.23
CA ILE A 80 0.69 16.19 -19.77
C ILE A 80 0.86 14.81 -19.15
N ILE A 81 0.02 14.49 -18.18
CA ILE A 81 0.07 13.21 -17.46
C ILE A 81 -0.14 12.04 -18.41
N MET A 82 -1.12 12.15 -19.30
CA MET A 82 -1.43 11.11 -20.27
C MET A 82 -0.31 10.92 -21.28
N ARG A 83 0.43 11.97 -21.66
CA ARG A 83 1.62 11.80 -22.51
C ARG A 83 2.66 10.90 -21.86
N TYR A 84 2.97 11.11 -20.58
CA TYR A 84 3.95 10.28 -19.87
C TYR A 84 3.43 8.87 -19.59
N LYS A 85 2.16 8.73 -19.19
CA LYS A 85 1.52 7.42 -19.02
C LYS A 85 1.52 6.62 -20.32
N MET A 86 1.08 7.20 -21.42
CA MET A 86 1.03 6.51 -22.71
C MET A 86 2.42 6.14 -23.21
N LYS A 87 3.42 7.00 -23.00
CA LYS A 87 4.82 6.66 -23.31
C LYS A 87 5.27 5.40 -22.58
N GLU A 88 5.08 5.32 -21.27
CA GLU A 88 5.48 4.14 -20.48
C GLU A 88 4.68 2.88 -20.83
N LEU A 89 3.38 3.03 -21.11
CA LEU A 89 2.54 1.92 -21.59
C LEU A 89 3.00 1.41 -22.97
N GLU A 90 3.30 2.30 -23.91
CA GLU A 90 3.78 1.93 -25.23
C GLU A 90 5.15 1.26 -25.19
N ASP A 91 6.08 1.81 -24.40
CA ASP A 91 7.42 1.25 -24.22
C ASP A 91 7.32 -0.14 -23.57
N GLY A 92 6.45 -0.30 -22.57
CA GLY A 92 6.15 -1.58 -21.93
C GLY A 92 5.42 -2.58 -22.84
N PHE A 93 4.52 -2.12 -23.72
CA PHE A 93 3.86 -2.97 -24.70
C PHE A 93 4.83 -3.49 -25.75
N LYS A 94 5.75 -2.63 -26.22
CA LYS A 94 6.81 -3.00 -27.18
C LYS A 94 7.84 -3.93 -26.54
N ASN A 95 8.16 -3.71 -25.26
CA ASN A 95 9.10 -4.53 -24.51
C ASN A 95 8.55 -4.84 -23.10
N PRO A 96 7.81 -5.96 -22.95
CA PRO A 96 7.21 -6.32 -21.66
C PRO A 96 8.23 -6.46 -20.53
N CYS A 97 9.50 -6.78 -20.82
CA CYS A 97 10.55 -6.96 -19.82
C CYS A 97 10.97 -5.66 -19.12
N ILE A 98 10.60 -4.49 -19.63
CA ILE A 98 10.91 -3.19 -18.99
C ILE A 98 9.70 -2.52 -18.35
N PHE A 99 8.51 -3.14 -18.43
CA PHE A 99 7.29 -2.52 -17.90
C PHE A 99 7.22 -2.67 -16.38
N ASN A 100 7.44 -1.56 -15.66
CA ASN A 100 7.57 -1.56 -14.20
C ASN A 100 6.45 -2.32 -13.47
N PRO A 101 5.15 -2.09 -13.75
CA PRO A 101 4.08 -2.78 -13.02
C PRO A 101 4.01 -4.30 -13.24
N SER A 102 4.66 -4.85 -14.27
CA SER A 102 4.70 -6.29 -14.51
C SER A 102 5.83 -7.04 -13.78
N ARG A 103 6.74 -6.29 -13.14
CA ARG A 103 7.92 -6.81 -12.44
C ARG A 103 7.73 -6.64 -10.93
N HIS A 104 8.48 -7.41 -10.16
CA HIS A 104 8.43 -7.33 -8.70
C HIS A 104 8.91 -5.96 -8.22
N HIS A 105 8.22 -5.35 -7.24
CA HIS A 105 8.51 -4.01 -6.73
C HIS A 105 10.00 -3.76 -6.44
N PHE A 106 10.63 -4.68 -5.70
CA PHE A 106 12.06 -4.63 -5.37
C PHE A 106 13.02 -4.61 -6.57
N GLN A 107 12.59 -5.08 -7.74
CA GLN A 107 13.40 -5.05 -8.96
C GLN A 107 13.27 -3.72 -9.72
N VAL A 108 12.30 -2.89 -9.38
CA VAL A 108 11.94 -1.66 -10.12
C VAL A 108 12.03 -0.39 -9.29
N LEU A 109 12.42 -0.46 -8.01
CA LEU A 109 12.58 0.71 -7.12
C LEU A 109 13.34 1.87 -7.78
N ASN A 110 14.47 1.57 -8.41
CA ASN A 110 15.30 2.58 -9.09
C ASN A 110 14.73 3.02 -10.45
N ASP A 111 13.98 2.16 -11.12
CA ASP A 111 13.38 2.46 -12.42
C ASP A 111 12.16 3.38 -12.24
N ILE A 112 11.34 3.14 -11.22
CA ILE A 112 10.21 4.00 -10.84
C ILE A 112 10.70 5.40 -10.49
N LYS A 113 11.80 5.54 -9.72
CA LYS A 113 12.37 6.86 -9.39
C LYS A 113 12.79 7.70 -10.62
N LYS A 114 13.06 7.06 -11.75
CA LYS A 114 13.41 7.74 -13.01
C LYS A 114 12.18 8.16 -13.82
N SER A 115 11.02 7.56 -13.58
CA SER A 115 9.78 7.85 -14.30
C SER A 115 9.33 9.30 -14.09
N GLU A 116 9.07 10.01 -15.18
CA GLU A 116 8.48 11.36 -15.12
C GLU A 116 7.04 11.32 -14.60
N LEU A 117 6.28 10.27 -14.95
CA LEU A 117 4.94 10.05 -14.40
C LEU A 117 4.99 9.91 -12.87
N PHE A 118 5.92 9.11 -12.34
CA PHE A 118 6.11 8.96 -10.90
C PHE A 118 6.47 10.28 -10.22
N LYS A 119 7.40 11.06 -10.79
CA LYS A 119 7.77 12.38 -10.25
C LYS A 119 6.59 13.36 -10.21
N ILE A 120 5.69 13.30 -11.18
CA ILE A 120 4.45 14.10 -11.16
C ILE A 120 3.54 13.62 -10.02
N ILE A 121 3.35 12.30 -9.87
CA ILE A 121 2.54 11.70 -8.78
C ILE A 121 3.12 12.04 -7.39
N GLN A 122 4.44 12.12 -7.24
CA GLN A 122 5.08 12.55 -5.98
C GLN A 122 4.68 13.96 -5.56
N LYS A 123 4.52 14.87 -6.53
CA LYS A 123 4.11 16.26 -6.27
C LYS A 123 2.60 16.43 -6.08
N MET A 124 1.82 15.42 -6.44
CA MET A 124 0.36 15.48 -6.38
C MET A 124 -0.12 15.39 -4.92
N PRO A 125 -1.07 16.23 -4.48
CA PRO A 125 -1.74 16.07 -3.20
C PRO A 125 -2.67 14.85 -3.25
N LYS A 126 -2.28 13.80 -2.53
CA LYS A 126 -2.91 12.47 -2.62
C LYS A 126 -4.09 12.27 -1.66
N GLY A 127 -4.46 13.29 -0.90
CA GLY A 127 -5.48 13.15 0.15
C GLY A 127 -4.90 12.43 1.36
N GLY A 128 -5.39 11.24 1.70
CA GLY A 128 -4.98 10.50 2.90
C GLY A 128 -4.70 9.02 2.69
N ILE A 129 -3.91 8.46 3.61
CA ILE A 129 -3.73 7.02 3.79
C ILE A 129 -4.81 6.53 4.75
N LEU A 130 -5.69 5.65 4.26
CA LEU A 130 -6.75 5.06 5.08
C LEU A 130 -6.45 3.63 5.50
N HIS A 131 -5.33 3.05 5.06
CA HIS A 131 -4.89 1.69 5.40
C HIS A 131 -3.36 1.63 5.54
N SER A 132 -2.91 1.54 6.79
CA SER A 132 -1.50 1.42 7.13
C SER A 132 -1.32 0.93 8.56
N HIS A 133 -0.11 0.50 8.91
CA HIS A 133 0.24 0.05 10.26
C HIS A 133 1.29 0.95 10.91
N MET A 134 1.04 1.35 12.18
CA MET A 134 1.86 2.32 12.91
C MET A 134 3.35 1.98 12.94
N SER A 135 3.74 0.69 12.97
CA SER A 135 5.15 0.27 13.03
C SER A 135 5.83 0.15 11.67
N ALA A 136 5.21 0.62 10.58
CA ALA A 136 5.62 0.34 9.21
C ALA A 136 5.55 1.53 8.26
N LEU A 137 5.45 2.74 8.79
CA LEU A 137 5.21 3.96 8.01
C LEU A 137 6.45 4.83 7.77
N VAL A 138 7.56 4.54 8.45
CA VAL A 138 8.79 5.33 8.33
C VAL A 138 9.82 4.64 7.44
N SER A 139 10.63 5.41 6.72
CA SER A 139 11.75 4.90 5.95
C SER A 139 12.70 4.01 6.76
N THR A 140 13.22 2.95 6.13
CA THR A 140 14.27 2.09 6.70
C THR A 140 15.49 2.91 7.17
N ASP A 141 15.79 4.00 6.45
CA ASP A 141 16.90 4.90 6.79
C ASP A 141 16.71 5.52 8.17
N PHE A 142 15.50 5.95 8.54
CA PHE A 142 15.22 6.44 9.89
C PHE A 142 15.36 5.34 10.95
N ILE A 143 14.96 4.10 10.66
CA ILE A 143 15.14 2.96 11.58
C ILE A 143 16.63 2.69 11.80
N VAL A 144 17.46 2.78 10.76
CA VAL A 144 18.93 2.71 10.88
C VAL A 144 19.47 3.88 11.72
N GLU A 145 18.95 5.11 11.56
CA GLU A 145 19.34 6.25 12.41
C GLU A 145 19.01 6.02 13.89
N LEU A 146 17.89 5.37 14.23
CA LEU A 146 17.57 5.01 15.62
C LEU A 146 18.66 4.11 16.24
N THR A 147 19.38 3.32 15.43
CA THR A 147 20.49 2.50 15.95
C THR A 147 21.72 3.30 16.36
N LYS A 148 21.75 4.61 16.09
CA LYS A 148 22.81 5.52 16.51
C LYS A 148 22.51 6.21 17.85
N TRP A 149 21.31 6.00 18.39
CA TRP A 149 20.91 6.61 19.66
C TRP A 149 21.63 5.96 20.85
N GLU A 150 21.94 6.76 21.86
CA GLU A 150 22.51 6.28 23.11
C GLU A 150 21.58 5.28 23.80
N HIS A 151 22.17 4.42 24.64
CA HIS A 151 21.46 3.43 25.45
C HIS A 151 20.71 2.34 24.66
N LEU A 152 20.92 2.23 23.35
CA LEU A 152 20.45 1.08 22.58
C LEU A 152 21.36 -0.12 22.80
N TRP A 153 20.77 -1.24 23.22
CA TRP A 153 21.42 -2.53 23.34
C TRP A 153 20.97 -3.46 22.21
N GLN A 154 21.88 -4.30 21.72
CA GLN A 154 21.58 -5.42 20.84
C GLN A 154 21.86 -6.75 21.55
N LEU A 155 20.96 -7.71 21.40
CA LEU A 155 21.15 -9.09 21.81
C LEU A 155 21.67 -9.88 20.61
N THR A 156 22.84 -10.48 20.73
CA THR A 156 23.46 -11.25 19.65
C THR A 156 23.64 -12.69 20.07
N SER A 157 23.17 -13.63 19.26
CA SER A 157 23.41 -15.06 19.47
C SER A 157 24.88 -15.41 19.27
N PRO A 158 25.36 -16.57 19.76
CA PRO A 158 26.75 -16.99 19.57
C PRO A 158 27.17 -17.10 18.09
N LYS A 159 26.20 -17.33 17.19
CA LYS A 159 26.41 -17.37 15.74
C LYS A 159 26.51 -15.98 15.08
N GLY A 160 26.53 -14.90 15.86
CA GLY A 160 26.60 -13.52 15.37
C GLY A 160 25.26 -12.94 14.90
N GLN A 161 24.16 -13.68 14.99
CA GLN A 161 22.85 -13.17 14.57
C GLN A 161 22.26 -12.24 15.64
N ILE A 162 21.88 -11.02 15.23
CA ILE A 162 21.13 -10.08 16.07
C ILE A 162 19.70 -10.61 16.25
N LYS A 163 19.28 -10.74 17.51
CA LYS A 163 17.98 -11.30 17.90
C LYS A 163 16.98 -10.26 18.34
N LYS A 164 17.44 -9.18 18.98
CA LYS A 164 16.58 -8.16 19.58
C LYS A 164 17.35 -6.87 19.83
N PHE A 165 16.63 -5.76 19.79
CA PHE A 165 17.10 -4.47 20.27
C PHE A 165 16.30 -4.04 21.51
N ARG A 166 16.93 -3.28 22.42
CA ARG A 166 16.24 -2.69 23.58
C ARG A 166 16.95 -1.43 24.05
N PHE A 167 16.20 -0.34 24.20
CA PHE A 167 16.71 0.84 24.91
C PHE A 167 16.65 0.61 26.43
N ALA A 168 17.76 0.83 27.14
CA ALA A 168 17.81 0.71 28.58
C ALA A 168 19.05 1.43 29.15
N ARG A 169 18.91 2.06 30.32
CA ARG A 169 20.02 2.74 30.99
C ARG A 169 21.12 1.76 31.39
N GLN A 170 20.72 0.57 31.85
CA GLN A 170 21.60 -0.53 32.22
C GLN A 170 21.40 -1.71 31.29
N GLN A 171 22.34 -2.66 31.29
CA GLN A 171 22.24 -3.87 30.51
C GLN A 171 20.92 -4.61 30.83
N PRO A 172 20.09 -4.94 29.83
CA PRO A 172 18.86 -5.69 30.05
C PRO A 172 19.12 -7.05 30.70
N GLN A 173 18.29 -7.42 31.68
CA GLN A 173 18.36 -8.71 32.39
C GLN A 173 17.29 -9.71 31.95
N GLU A 174 16.66 -9.52 30.78
CA GLU A 174 15.58 -10.40 30.33
C GLU A 174 16.03 -11.87 30.31
N PRO A 175 15.32 -12.78 31.01
CA PRO A 175 15.64 -14.20 31.00
C PRO A 175 15.36 -14.78 29.60
N GLU A 176 16.33 -15.49 29.03
CA GLU A 176 16.15 -16.25 27.78
C GLU A 176 15.03 -17.28 27.97
N GLN A 177 13.98 -17.21 27.16
CA GLN A 177 12.90 -18.21 27.17
C GLN A 177 13.23 -19.47 26.33
N ASN A 178 14.38 -19.55 25.64
CA ASN A 178 14.62 -20.62 24.65
C ASN A 178 16.07 -21.12 24.52
N ASP A 179 16.93 -20.91 25.51
CA ASP A 179 18.27 -21.48 25.45
C ASP A 179 18.24 -22.86 26.14
N SER A 180 18.27 -23.90 25.30
CA SER A 180 18.36 -25.29 25.78
C SER A 180 19.58 -25.46 26.68
N PRO A 181 19.52 -26.23 27.78
CA PRO A 181 20.66 -26.42 28.67
C PRO A 181 21.89 -26.92 27.90
N GLY A 182 22.98 -26.15 27.91
CA GLY A 182 24.26 -26.51 27.28
C GLY A 182 24.64 -25.77 25.99
N GLN A 183 23.83 -24.82 25.51
CA GLN A 183 24.22 -23.92 24.41
C GLN A 183 24.91 -22.64 24.93
N GLU A 184 25.86 -22.12 24.16
CA GLU A 184 26.42 -20.78 24.38
C GLU A 184 25.28 -19.75 24.39
N LYS A 185 25.30 -18.83 25.36
CA LYS A 185 24.21 -17.88 25.58
C LYS A 185 24.32 -16.67 24.66
N SER A 186 23.17 -16.06 24.36
CA SER A 186 23.15 -14.78 23.66
C SER A 186 23.69 -13.66 24.57
N THR A 187 24.32 -12.66 23.98
CA THR A 187 24.97 -11.58 24.74
C THR A 187 24.41 -10.21 24.38
N TRP A 188 24.11 -9.41 25.41
CA TRP A 188 23.73 -8.01 25.27
C TRP A 188 24.99 -7.15 25.17
N ARG A 189 25.04 -6.29 24.14
CA ARG A 189 26.09 -5.28 23.98
C ARG A 189 25.47 -3.94 23.61
N LEU A 190 26.07 -2.85 24.06
CA LEU A 190 25.69 -1.52 23.60
C LEU A 190 25.99 -1.40 22.10
N VAL A 191 25.01 -0.92 21.34
CA VAL A 191 25.16 -0.75 19.89
C VAL A 191 26.28 0.23 19.56
N ARG A 192 26.47 1.28 20.37
CA ARG A 192 27.58 2.23 20.19
C ARG A 192 28.97 1.56 20.24
N ASP A 193 29.15 0.57 21.10
CA ASP A 193 30.42 -0.13 21.27
C ASP A 193 30.66 -1.08 20.08
N VAL A 194 29.60 -1.80 19.66
CA VAL A 194 29.64 -2.65 18.47
C VAL A 194 29.92 -1.84 17.20
N ARG A 195 29.31 -0.67 17.07
CA ARG A 195 29.57 0.29 15.97
C ARG A 195 31.02 0.77 15.96
N ALA A 196 31.58 1.10 17.12
CA ALA A 196 32.97 1.54 17.24
C ALA A 196 33.96 0.45 16.82
N GLU A 197 33.65 -0.82 17.09
CA GLU A 197 34.48 -1.97 16.70
C GLU A 197 34.35 -2.32 15.21
N MET A 198 33.14 -2.35 14.66
CA MET A 198 32.88 -2.75 13.28
C MET A 198 33.11 -1.62 12.25
N GLY A 199 33.04 -0.37 12.70
CA GLY A 199 32.90 0.82 11.86
C GLY A 199 31.42 1.09 11.50
N SER A 200 31.00 2.36 11.60
CA SER A 200 29.59 2.75 11.44
C SER A 200 28.97 2.32 10.13
N ASP A 201 29.65 2.52 8.99
CA ASP A 201 29.12 2.17 7.67
C ASP A 201 28.93 0.64 7.52
N ASN A 202 29.82 -0.15 8.12
CA ASN A 202 29.72 -1.60 8.08
C ASN A 202 28.57 -2.08 8.96
N TYR A 203 28.39 -1.45 10.13
CA TYR A 203 27.25 -1.73 10.99
C TYR A 203 25.93 -1.39 10.29
N ASP A 204 25.81 -0.22 9.67
CA ASP A 204 24.61 0.22 8.93
C ASP A 204 24.25 -0.78 7.83
N LYS A 205 25.23 -1.22 7.04
CA LYS A 205 25.05 -2.27 6.02
C LYS A 205 24.60 -3.61 6.61
N THR A 206 25.08 -3.96 7.81
CA THR A 206 24.76 -5.23 8.47
C THR A 206 23.33 -5.25 9.01
N VAL A 207 22.85 -4.14 9.58
CA VAL A 207 21.52 -4.10 10.22
C VAL A 207 20.40 -3.76 9.25
N ARG A 208 20.68 -3.01 8.17
CA ARG A 208 19.64 -2.56 7.23
C ARG A 208 18.75 -3.69 6.69
N PRO A 209 19.29 -4.85 6.24
CA PRO A 209 18.46 -5.96 5.76
C PRO A 209 17.60 -6.62 6.84
N LEU A 210 17.84 -6.34 8.13
CA LEU A 210 17.01 -6.84 9.24
C LEU A 210 15.72 -6.03 9.43
N PHE A 211 15.65 -4.84 8.83
CA PHE A 211 14.56 -3.88 9.03
C PHE A 211 13.59 -3.78 7.85
N THR A 212 13.88 -4.47 6.75
CA THR A 212 13.10 -4.45 5.49
C THR A 212 13.10 -5.84 4.85
N LEU A 213 12.21 -6.10 3.89
CA LEU A 213 12.26 -7.30 3.05
C LEU A 213 13.18 -7.13 1.83
N TYR A 214 13.76 -5.95 1.66
CA TYR A 214 14.64 -5.64 0.56
C TYR A 214 16.11 -5.69 0.95
N ASP A 215 16.85 -6.59 0.33
CA ASP A 215 18.31 -6.62 0.35
C ASP A 215 18.86 -6.31 -1.06
N LYS A 216 19.46 -5.13 -1.21
CA LYS A 216 20.05 -4.70 -2.49
C LYS A 216 21.26 -5.56 -2.88
N ASP A 217 21.93 -6.17 -1.90
CA ASP A 217 23.17 -6.92 -2.09
C ASP A 217 22.87 -8.40 -2.37
N VAL A 218 21.63 -8.85 -2.15
CA VAL A 218 21.17 -10.23 -2.42
C VAL A 218 19.80 -10.25 -3.14
N PRO A 219 19.71 -9.72 -4.39
CA PRO A 219 18.44 -9.51 -5.09
C PRO A 219 17.58 -10.77 -5.28
N GLU A 220 18.20 -11.94 -5.34
CA GLU A 220 17.53 -13.23 -5.48
C GLU A 220 16.68 -13.61 -4.26
N LYS A 221 16.97 -13.05 -3.08
CA LYS A 221 16.21 -13.30 -1.83
C LYS A 221 15.01 -12.38 -1.66
N ASN A 222 14.92 -11.33 -2.47
CA ASN A 222 13.86 -10.32 -2.36
C ASN A 222 12.52 -10.82 -2.92
N VAL A 223 12.53 -11.91 -3.71
CA VAL A 223 11.31 -12.48 -4.29
C VAL A 223 11.06 -13.85 -3.66
N HIS A 224 10.01 -13.93 -2.84
CA HIS A 224 9.64 -15.15 -2.14
C HIS A 224 8.80 -16.09 -2.99
N VAL A 225 8.87 -17.39 -2.69
CA VAL A 225 8.19 -18.42 -3.48
C VAL A 225 6.69 -18.45 -3.17
N ASP A 226 6.33 -18.29 -1.90
CA ASP A 226 4.96 -18.37 -1.42
C ASP A 226 4.65 -17.41 -0.25
N LEU A 227 3.35 -17.28 0.04
CA LEU A 227 2.79 -16.41 1.06
C LEU A 227 3.30 -16.74 2.48
N TYR A 228 3.51 -18.01 2.81
CA TYR A 228 3.97 -18.40 4.15
C TYR A 228 5.42 -18.01 4.38
N GLU A 229 6.29 -18.25 3.39
CA GLU A 229 7.70 -17.87 3.45
C GLU A 229 7.86 -16.36 3.67
N VAL A 230 7.18 -15.54 2.85
CA VAL A 230 7.28 -14.08 2.98
C VAL A 230 6.73 -13.59 4.32
N TRP A 231 5.63 -14.14 4.81
CA TRP A 231 5.09 -13.78 6.13
C TRP A 231 6.05 -14.12 7.28
N GLN A 232 6.88 -15.18 7.15
CA GLN A 232 7.91 -15.50 8.14
C GLN A 232 9.01 -14.42 8.17
N HIS A 233 9.53 -14.03 7.01
CA HIS A 233 10.54 -12.96 6.91
C HIS A 233 9.98 -11.62 7.38
N PHE A 234 8.76 -11.30 6.97
CA PHE A 234 8.08 -10.08 7.39
C PHE A 234 7.88 -10.02 8.90
N SER A 235 7.37 -11.11 9.48
CA SER A 235 7.24 -11.25 10.94
C SER A 235 8.58 -11.15 11.67
N GLN A 236 9.67 -11.63 11.06
CA GLN A 236 11.01 -11.52 11.63
C GLN A 236 11.50 -10.07 11.64
N ALA A 237 11.35 -9.33 10.54
CA ALA A 237 11.69 -7.92 10.49
C ALA A 237 10.90 -7.11 11.55
N MET A 238 9.58 -7.35 11.65
CA MET A 238 8.75 -6.73 12.69
C MET A 238 9.23 -7.04 14.12
N LYS A 239 9.64 -8.29 14.40
CA LYS A 239 10.18 -8.70 15.72
C LYS A 239 11.47 -7.97 16.07
N ILE A 240 12.26 -7.57 15.08
CA ILE A 240 13.49 -6.81 15.27
C ILE A 240 13.18 -5.32 15.48
N VAL A 241 12.31 -4.74 14.66
CA VAL A 241 12.01 -3.29 14.67
C VAL A 241 11.13 -2.89 15.86
N ARG A 242 10.04 -3.61 16.13
CA ARG A 242 9.03 -3.21 17.15
C ARG A 242 9.63 -2.95 18.54
N PRO A 243 10.55 -3.77 19.08
CA PRO A 243 11.17 -3.49 20.37
C PRO A 243 11.87 -2.13 20.46
N MET A 244 12.44 -1.62 19.36
CA MET A 244 13.02 -0.27 19.34
C MET A 244 11.96 0.81 19.52
N LEU A 245 10.75 0.56 18.98
CA LEU A 245 9.60 1.46 19.07
C LEU A 245 8.82 1.32 20.38
N HIS A 246 9.17 0.37 21.26
CA HIS A 246 8.60 0.28 22.60
C HIS A 246 9.25 1.28 23.57
N TYR A 247 10.38 1.89 23.19
CA TYR A 247 10.96 2.99 23.94
C TYR A 247 10.19 4.29 23.65
N ARG A 248 9.68 4.94 24.70
CA ARG A 248 8.79 6.10 24.61
C ARG A 248 9.31 7.23 23.71
N GLU A 249 10.57 7.62 23.86
CA GLU A 249 11.12 8.73 23.06
C GLU A 249 11.36 8.33 21.59
N ALA A 250 11.76 7.07 21.34
CA ALA A 250 11.86 6.56 19.98
C ALA A 250 10.47 6.47 19.32
N PHE A 251 9.44 6.02 20.05
CA PHE A 251 8.06 6.01 19.54
C PHE A 251 7.57 7.41 19.16
N LYS A 252 7.81 8.40 20.02
CA LYS A 252 7.45 9.80 19.75
C LYS A 252 8.17 10.36 18.53
N ALA A 253 9.49 10.15 18.43
CA ALA A 253 10.27 10.61 17.28
C ALA A 253 9.87 9.88 15.99
N TYR A 254 9.62 8.58 16.06
CA TYR A 254 9.12 7.78 14.96
C TYR A 254 7.80 8.34 14.44
N PHE A 255 6.84 8.59 15.32
CA PHE A 255 5.54 9.11 14.87
C PHE A 255 5.64 10.52 14.28
N ALA A 256 6.48 11.39 14.84
CA ALA A 256 6.75 12.70 14.24
C ALA A 256 7.38 12.56 12.84
N GLN A 257 8.30 11.62 12.67
CA GLN A 257 8.91 11.33 11.37
C GLN A 257 7.88 10.76 10.37
N VAL A 258 6.95 9.91 10.80
CA VAL A 258 5.85 9.43 9.96
C VAL A 258 5.07 10.60 9.36
N LEU A 259 4.65 11.57 10.19
CA LEU A 259 3.88 12.73 9.71
C LEU A 259 4.71 13.60 8.74
N LYS A 260 6.01 13.75 9.01
CA LYS A 260 6.94 14.46 8.13
C LYS A 260 7.07 13.76 6.77
N GLU A 261 7.33 12.45 6.73
CA GLU A 261 7.49 11.72 5.46
C GLU A 261 6.20 11.70 4.65
N LEU A 262 5.04 11.62 5.30
CA LEU A 262 3.74 11.77 4.64
C LEU A 262 3.60 13.14 3.98
N ALA A 263 3.91 14.23 4.70
CA ALA A 263 3.86 15.57 4.15
C ALA A 263 4.88 15.78 3.01
N ASP A 264 6.10 15.23 3.14
CA ASP A 264 7.13 15.26 2.10
C ASP A 264 6.67 14.52 0.82
N ASP A 265 5.82 13.50 0.95
CA ASP A 265 5.16 12.79 -0.15
C ASP A 265 3.79 13.40 -0.52
N ASN A 266 3.45 14.63 -0.09
CA ASN A 266 2.17 15.28 -0.35
C ASN A 266 0.92 14.45 0.03
N VAL A 267 1.02 13.70 1.12
CA VAL A 267 -0.11 13.06 1.81
C VAL A 267 -0.52 13.95 2.98
N GLN A 268 -1.82 14.25 3.08
CA GLN A 268 -2.35 15.25 4.00
C GLN A 268 -3.09 14.64 5.21
N TYR A 269 -3.42 13.34 5.18
CA TYR A 269 -4.22 12.69 6.22
C TYR A 269 -3.82 11.24 6.46
N LEU A 270 -4.01 10.74 7.68
CA LEU A 270 -3.63 9.38 8.08
C LEU A 270 -4.68 8.73 9.00
N GLU A 271 -5.18 7.55 8.64
CA GLU A 271 -5.82 6.62 9.56
C GLU A 271 -4.98 5.35 9.66
N MET A 272 -4.40 5.10 10.83
CA MET A 272 -3.43 4.03 11.03
C MET A 272 -3.94 2.96 12.00
N ARG A 273 -3.70 1.69 11.66
CA ARG A 273 -3.86 0.55 12.56
C ARG A 273 -2.75 0.58 13.58
N ASN A 274 -3.12 0.61 14.86
CA ASN A 274 -2.16 0.62 15.96
C ASN A 274 -2.49 -0.48 16.98
N GLY A 275 -1.55 -1.40 17.19
CA GLY A 275 -1.65 -2.45 18.21
C GLY A 275 -1.37 -1.97 19.64
N THR A 276 -0.99 -0.70 19.81
CA THR A 276 -0.68 -0.01 21.07
C THR A 276 0.19 -0.87 22.02
N PRO A 277 1.44 -1.18 21.64
CA PRO A 277 2.33 -1.95 22.51
C PRO A 277 2.66 -1.14 23.77
N GLN A 278 2.76 -1.80 24.92
CA GLN A 278 3.15 -1.11 26.16
C GLN A 278 4.54 -0.48 26.00
N LEU A 279 4.63 0.83 26.24
CA LEU A 279 5.89 1.57 26.12
C LEU A 279 6.66 1.56 27.44
N HIS A 280 7.96 1.82 27.37
CA HIS A 280 8.81 2.00 28.53
C HIS A 280 9.80 3.16 28.38
N ASP A 281 10.33 3.66 29.49
CA ASP A 281 11.50 4.55 29.50
C ASP A 281 12.82 3.76 29.64
N LEU A 282 13.95 4.47 29.82
CA LEU A 282 15.27 3.84 29.99
C LEU A 282 15.42 3.08 31.31
N ASP A 283 14.62 3.42 32.31
CA ASP A 283 14.65 2.83 33.65
C ASP A 283 13.64 1.66 33.79
N GLY A 284 12.85 1.40 32.74
CA GLY A 284 11.91 0.30 32.65
C GLY A 284 10.52 0.62 33.18
N ASN A 285 10.22 1.89 33.49
CA ASN A 285 8.88 2.30 33.88
C ASN A 285 7.94 2.13 32.69
N LEU A 286 6.79 1.51 32.93
CA LEU A 286 5.83 1.18 31.89
C LEU A 286 4.77 2.28 31.77
N TYR A 287 4.41 2.60 30.54
CA TYR A 287 3.38 3.58 30.22
C TYR A 287 2.10 2.86 29.80
N ASP A 288 0.96 3.42 30.22
CA ASP A 288 -0.34 2.83 29.89
C ASP A 288 -0.75 3.11 28.43
N VAL A 289 -1.81 2.43 27.98
CA VAL A 289 -2.32 2.57 26.62
C VAL A 289 -2.84 3.98 26.31
N LYS A 290 -3.34 4.70 27.32
CA LYS A 290 -3.86 6.05 27.17
C LYS A 290 -2.72 7.02 26.87
N GLU A 291 -1.60 6.92 27.58
CA GLU A 291 -0.42 7.77 27.37
C GLU A 291 0.15 7.62 25.95
N ILE A 292 0.06 6.42 25.36
CA ILE A 292 0.44 6.18 23.95
C ILE A 292 -0.44 7.01 23.01
N ILE A 293 -1.76 6.94 23.22
CA ILE A 293 -2.74 7.68 22.42
C ILE A 293 -2.56 9.19 22.60
N GLU A 294 -2.29 9.67 23.82
CA GLU A 294 -2.00 11.08 24.09
C GLU A 294 -0.74 11.57 23.35
N ILE A 295 0.34 10.77 23.35
CA ILE A 295 1.57 11.10 22.60
C ILE A 295 1.26 11.26 21.11
N GLN A 296 0.48 10.35 20.52
CA GLN A 296 0.11 10.43 19.11
C GLN A 296 -0.80 11.62 18.83
N LEU A 297 -1.82 11.84 19.65
CA LEU A 297 -2.74 12.96 19.51
C LEU A 297 -2.02 14.31 19.57
N LEU A 298 -1.16 14.52 20.58
CA LEU A 298 -0.42 15.76 20.75
C LEU A 298 0.60 15.97 19.63
N THR A 299 1.31 14.92 19.21
CA THR A 299 2.24 14.98 18.07
C THR A 299 1.49 15.36 16.79
N SER A 300 0.33 14.74 16.51
CA SER A 300 -0.47 15.06 15.33
C SER A 300 -0.99 16.50 15.35
N ARG A 301 -1.50 16.97 16.50
CA ARG A 301 -2.00 18.35 16.64
C ARG A 301 -0.89 19.38 16.45
N ASN A 302 0.27 19.14 17.04
CA ASN A 302 1.43 20.02 16.89
C ASN A 302 1.88 20.08 15.43
N PHE A 303 1.97 18.93 14.76
CA PHE A 303 2.34 18.86 13.36
C PHE A 303 1.35 19.61 12.45
N THR A 304 0.03 19.40 12.63
CA THR A 304 -1.01 20.12 11.87
C THR A 304 -0.96 21.64 12.10
N ARG A 305 -0.64 22.10 13.32
CA ARG A 305 -0.48 23.53 13.61
C ARG A 305 0.72 24.14 12.88
N GLU A 306 1.79 23.38 12.72
CA GLU A 306 3.01 23.80 12.02
C GLU A 306 2.94 23.60 10.50
N ASN A 307 2.02 22.74 10.03
CA ASN A 307 1.81 22.39 8.63
C ASN A 307 0.31 22.52 8.29
N PRO A 308 -0.21 23.73 8.01
CA PRO A 308 -1.65 23.97 7.88
C PRO A 308 -2.37 23.20 6.77
N SER A 309 -1.65 22.74 5.74
CA SER A 309 -2.18 21.89 4.67
C SER A 309 -2.37 20.43 5.11
N PHE A 310 -1.76 20.01 6.22
CA PHE A 310 -1.93 18.68 6.79
C PHE A 310 -3.21 18.62 7.64
N ILE A 311 -4.12 17.72 7.30
CA ILE A 311 -5.46 17.60 7.89
C ILE A 311 -5.38 17.00 9.29
N GLY A 312 -4.52 15.99 9.49
CA GLY A 312 -4.31 15.35 10.79
C GLY A 312 -4.21 13.82 10.69
N SER A 313 -4.39 13.15 11.82
CA SER A 313 -4.38 11.68 11.88
C SER A 313 -5.43 11.11 12.83
N ARG A 314 -5.69 9.80 12.72
CA ARG A 314 -6.57 8.99 13.56
C ARG A 314 -5.96 7.61 13.81
N VAL A 315 -6.43 6.97 14.87
CA VAL A 315 -6.05 5.62 15.29
C VAL A 315 -7.21 4.66 15.13
N ILE A 316 -6.96 3.56 14.43
CA ILE A 316 -7.78 2.36 14.45
C ILE A 316 -7.08 1.37 15.40
N TYR A 317 -7.72 1.03 16.52
CA TYR A 317 -7.15 0.07 17.46
C TYR A 317 -7.07 -1.31 16.79
N ALA A 318 -5.91 -1.96 16.80
CA ALA A 318 -5.70 -3.21 16.10
C ALA A 318 -5.43 -4.37 17.08
N SER A 319 -6.19 -5.47 16.92
CA SER A 319 -5.89 -6.74 17.58
C SER A 319 -5.26 -7.70 16.61
N HIS A 320 -4.31 -8.53 17.05
CA HIS A 320 -3.86 -9.65 16.22
C HIS A 320 -5.01 -10.67 16.07
N ASN A 321 -5.17 -11.25 14.89
CA ASN A 321 -6.26 -12.16 14.55
C ASN A 321 -6.12 -13.57 15.13
N THR A 322 -5.03 -13.87 15.86
CA THR A 322 -4.80 -15.16 16.53
C THR A 322 -5.11 -15.17 18.03
N VAL A 323 -5.50 -14.03 18.61
CA VAL A 323 -5.78 -13.98 20.05
C VAL A 323 -7.02 -14.81 20.40
N ASP A 324 -7.06 -15.36 21.61
CA ASP A 324 -8.25 -16.06 22.08
C ASP A 324 -9.42 -15.10 22.37
N GLN A 325 -10.63 -15.66 22.51
CA GLN A 325 -11.82 -14.85 22.77
C GLN A 325 -11.75 -14.04 24.08
N PRO A 326 -11.27 -14.56 25.22
CA PRO A 326 -11.11 -13.76 26.43
C PRO A 326 -10.19 -12.54 26.23
N THR A 327 -9.03 -12.74 25.59
CA THR A 327 -8.07 -11.66 25.29
C THR A 327 -8.67 -10.65 24.32
N PHE A 328 -9.40 -11.10 23.31
CA PHE A 328 -10.13 -10.20 22.40
C PHE A 328 -11.21 -9.41 23.16
N GLY A 329 -11.92 -10.04 24.09
CA GLY A 329 -12.88 -9.37 24.96
C GLY A 329 -12.26 -8.23 25.79
N ALA A 330 -11.07 -8.45 26.37
CA ALA A 330 -10.34 -7.39 27.07
C ALA A 330 -9.96 -6.24 26.13
N LYS A 331 -9.57 -6.53 24.89
CA LYS A 331 -9.28 -5.54 23.87
C LYS A 331 -10.50 -4.72 23.44
N ILE A 332 -11.68 -5.35 23.36
CA ILE A 332 -12.96 -4.66 23.11
C ILE A 332 -13.24 -3.63 24.22
N GLU A 333 -13.02 -3.99 25.48
CA GLU A 333 -13.19 -3.04 26.59
C GLU A 333 -12.15 -1.91 26.57
N THR A 334 -10.92 -2.20 26.14
CA THR A 334 -9.89 -1.16 25.93
C THR A 334 -10.30 -0.17 24.84
N VAL A 335 -10.73 -0.62 23.67
CA VAL A 335 -11.12 0.30 22.58
C VAL A 335 -12.35 1.12 22.95
N LYS A 336 -13.31 0.57 23.71
CA LYS A 336 -14.45 1.33 24.24
C LYS A 336 -14.01 2.50 25.12
N LYS A 337 -13.12 2.24 26.08
CA LYS A 337 -12.58 3.28 26.98
C LYS A 337 -11.81 4.34 26.22
N LEU A 338 -10.93 3.92 25.30
CA LEU A 338 -10.14 4.84 24.50
C LEU A 338 -11.00 5.70 23.57
N HIS A 339 -12.05 5.12 22.97
CA HIS A 339 -13.00 5.88 22.14
C HIS A 339 -13.85 6.84 22.98
N GLU A 340 -14.26 6.46 24.19
CA GLU A 340 -14.98 7.37 25.09
C GLU A 340 -14.13 8.59 25.46
N GLU A 341 -12.84 8.39 25.72
CA GLU A 341 -11.92 9.46 26.12
C GLU A 341 -11.40 10.28 24.92
N PHE A 342 -11.20 9.64 23.77
CA PHE A 342 -10.66 10.25 22.55
C PHE A 342 -11.55 9.97 21.32
N PRO A 343 -12.83 10.38 21.32
CA PRO A 343 -13.83 9.93 20.33
C PRO A 343 -13.48 10.36 18.89
N ASP A 344 -12.86 11.53 18.75
CA ASP A 344 -12.43 12.06 17.45
C ASP A 344 -11.05 11.55 17.02
N PHE A 345 -10.36 10.71 17.80
CA PHE A 345 -9.00 10.25 17.48
C PHE A 345 -8.89 8.74 17.42
N VAL A 346 -9.51 8.00 18.36
CA VAL A 346 -9.60 6.54 18.32
C VAL A 346 -10.94 6.17 17.68
N ILE A 347 -10.93 5.90 16.38
CA ILE A 347 -12.13 5.86 15.53
C ILE A 347 -12.75 4.46 15.38
N GLY A 348 -12.03 3.41 15.78
CA GLY A 348 -12.53 2.06 15.57
C GLY A 348 -11.58 0.94 15.95
N LEU A 349 -11.94 -0.25 15.47
CA LEU A 349 -11.27 -1.52 15.69
C LEU A 349 -10.97 -2.24 14.38
N ASP A 350 -9.87 -2.97 14.35
CA ASP A 350 -9.52 -3.90 13.28
C ASP A 350 -8.86 -5.19 13.86
N LEU A 351 -8.88 -6.27 13.07
CA LEU A 351 -8.12 -7.48 13.31
C LEU A 351 -7.04 -7.63 12.22
N VAL A 352 -5.79 -7.76 12.63
CA VAL A 352 -4.62 -7.77 11.75
C VAL A 352 -3.79 -9.04 11.90
N GLY A 353 -2.90 -9.32 10.95
CA GLY A 353 -2.07 -10.53 10.91
C GLY A 353 -2.39 -11.41 9.70
N PRO A 354 -1.64 -12.48 9.46
CA PRO A 354 -1.81 -13.32 8.28
C PRO A 354 -3.19 -13.96 8.26
N GLU A 355 -4.07 -13.51 7.36
CA GLU A 355 -5.49 -13.89 7.33
C GLU A 355 -5.67 -15.40 7.11
N ASP A 356 -4.82 -16.02 6.27
CA ASP A 356 -4.84 -17.46 5.98
C ASP A 356 -4.51 -18.34 7.20
N CYS A 357 -3.80 -17.82 8.19
CA CYS A 357 -3.39 -18.56 9.39
C CYS A 357 -4.11 -18.13 10.68
N GLY A 358 -4.87 -17.04 10.63
CA GLY A 358 -5.55 -16.46 11.78
C GLY A 358 -6.95 -17.02 12.02
N ASN A 359 -7.56 -16.60 13.13
CA ASN A 359 -8.98 -16.88 13.35
C ASN A 359 -9.83 -16.02 12.39
N ARG A 360 -10.91 -16.62 11.87
CA ARG A 360 -11.88 -15.95 10.99
C ARG A 360 -12.68 -14.89 11.75
N LEU A 361 -13.28 -13.93 11.04
CA LEU A 361 -14.14 -12.91 11.66
C LEU A 361 -15.32 -13.54 12.40
N ALA A 362 -15.94 -14.59 11.84
CA ALA A 362 -16.99 -15.38 12.50
C ALA A 362 -16.61 -15.86 13.92
N PHE A 363 -15.33 -16.16 14.18
CA PHE A 363 -14.87 -16.59 15.51
C PHE A 363 -15.05 -15.51 16.59
N TYR A 364 -15.08 -14.23 16.20
CA TYR A 364 -15.25 -13.09 17.09
C TYR A 364 -16.62 -12.40 16.96
N ALA A 365 -17.55 -12.96 16.18
CA ALA A 365 -18.79 -12.30 15.75
C ALA A 365 -19.61 -11.75 16.93
N ASP A 366 -19.83 -12.53 17.99
CA ASP A 366 -20.61 -12.09 19.17
C ASP A 366 -20.02 -10.83 19.82
N LYS A 367 -18.69 -10.72 19.86
CA LYS A 367 -17.98 -9.60 20.47
C LYS A 367 -17.97 -8.38 19.56
N LEU A 368 -17.84 -8.61 18.25
CA LEU A 368 -17.90 -7.56 17.23
C LEU A 368 -19.31 -6.97 17.11
N LEU A 369 -20.35 -7.79 17.14
CA LEU A 369 -21.76 -7.34 17.16
C LEU A 369 -22.13 -6.55 18.43
N ALA A 370 -21.37 -6.74 19.51
CA ALA A 370 -21.54 -6.00 20.76
C ALA A 370 -20.77 -4.67 20.81
N LEU A 371 -20.06 -4.29 19.73
CA LEU A 371 -19.41 -2.98 19.66
C LEU A 371 -20.45 -1.84 19.59
N PRO A 372 -20.24 -0.73 20.32
CA PRO A 372 -21.02 0.48 20.15
C PRO A 372 -20.99 0.94 18.69
N LYS A 373 -22.13 1.40 18.14
CA LYS A 373 -22.25 1.77 16.71
C LYS A 373 -21.36 2.94 16.27
N ASN A 374 -20.91 3.76 17.21
CA ASN A 374 -19.97 4.87 16.97
C ASN A 374 -18.50 4.42 16.94
N ILE A 375 -18.20 3.17 17.29
CA ILE A 375 -16.88 2.55 17.10
C ILE A 375 -16.94 1.76 15.80
N HIS A 376 -16.26 2.27 14.77
CA HIS A 376 -16.28 1.64 13.46
C HIS A 376 -15.45 0.35 13.43
N LEU A 377 -15.89 -0.62 12.65
CA LEU A 377 -15.11 -1.81 12.31
C LEU A 377 -14.42 -1.56 10.96
N PHE A 378 -13.13 -1.86 10.85
CA PHE A 378 -12.33 -1.65 9.64
C PHE A 378 -11.66 -2.95 9.18
N SER A 379 -12.44 -3.99 8.92
CA SER A 379 -11.93 -5.36 8.76
C SER A 379 -10.95 -5.54 7.60
N HIS A 380 -9.75 -6.04 7.90
CA HIS A 380 -9.00 -6.84 6.91
C HIS A 380 -9.82 -8.06 6.52
N SER A 381 -10.11 -8.23 5.22
CA SER A 381 -10.88 -9.38 4.75
C SER A 381 -10.60 -9.71 3.29
N GLY A 382 -10.42 -10.99 3.01
CA GLY A 382 -10.22 -11.50 1.67
C GLY A 382 -8.85 -11.19 1.08
N GLU A 383 -7.83 -10.93 1.91
CA GLU A 383 -6.43 -10.86 1.52
C GLU A 383 -5.87 -12.27 1.31
N THR A 384 -6.37 -12.96 0.28
CA THR A 384 -6.02 -14.35 0.02
C THR A 384 -6.20 -14.74 -1.45
N ASN A 385 -5.41 -15.72 -1.90
CA ASN A 385 -5.59 -16.36 -3.18
C ASN A 385 -6.63 -17.49 -3.16
N TRP A 386 -7.01 -17.98 -1.98
CA TRP A 386 -7.98 -19.06 -1.86
C TRP A 386 -9.41 -18.62 -2.22
N PHE A 387 -10.27 -19.60 -2.51
CA PHE A 387 -11.69 -19.40 -2.82
C PHE A 387 -12.56 -20.38 -2.04
N GLY A 388 -13.50 -19.86 -1.26
CA GLY A 388 -14.42 -20.65 -0.43
C GLY A 388 -13.81 -21.09 0.91
N ILE A 389 -12.80 -20.35 1.42
CA ILE A 389 -12.21 -20.57 2.75
C ILE A 389 -11.91 -19.24 3.45
N THR A 390 -10.67 -18.73 3.45
CA THR A 390 -10.28 -17.46 4.09
C THR A 390 -11.11 -16.28 3.60
N ASP A 391 -11.40 -16.25 2.30
CA ASP A 391 -12.15 -15.19 1.65
C ASP A 391 -13.63 -15.13 2.05
N GLU A 392 -14.17 -16.13 2.77
CA GLU A 392 -15.50 -16.04 3.38
C GLU A 392 -15.57 -14.97 4.48
N ASN A 393 -14.44 -14.49 5.01
CA ASN A 393 -14.38 -13.30 5.86
C ASN A 393 -15.02 -12.07 5.17
N LEU A 394 -15.07 -12.01 3.83
CA LEU A 394 -15.78 -10.94 3.11
C LEU A 394 -17.29 -10.96 3.35
N ILE A 395 -17.87 -12.16 3.54
CA ILE A 395 -19.29 -12.32 3.90
C ILE A 395 -19.49 -11.78 5.31
N ASP A 396 -18.64 -12.21 6.24
CA ASP A 396 -18.70 -11.78 7.64
C ASP A 396 -18.52 -10.27 7.78
N ALA A 397 -17.54 -9.67 7.09
CA ALA A 397 -17.27 -8.23 7.14
C ALA A 397 -18.52 -7.40 6.76
N VAL A 398 -19.25 -7.85 5.72
CA VAL A 398 -20.49 -7.19 5.27
C VAL A 398 -21.65 -7.42 6.23
N LEU A 399 -21.76 -8.60 6.85
CA LEU A 399 -22.80 -8.91 7.84
C LEU A 399 -22.57 -8.20 9.18
N LEU A 400 -21.31 -8.05 9.59
CA LEU A 400 -20.87 -7.34 10.78
C LEU A 400 -20.95 -5.81 10.62
N GLY A 401 -21.24 -5.32 9.40
CA GLY A 401 -21.40 -3.89 9.14
C GLY A 401 -20.08 -3.12 9.14
N THR A 402 -19.02 -3.71 8.59
CA THR A 402 -17.73 -3.03 8.45
C THR A 402 -17.87 -1.68 7.75
N HIS A 403 -17.11 -0.69 8.21
CA HIS A 403 -17.07 0.65 7.66
C HIS A 403 -16.26 0.70 6.36
N ARG A 404 -15.13 -0.03 6.31
CA ARG A 404 -14.31 -0.26 5.12
C ARG A 404 -13.79 -1.70 5.11
N ILE A 405 -13.36 -2.20 3.96
CA ILE A 405 -12.73 -3.52 3.81
C ILE A 405 -11.26 -3.33 3.43
N GLY A 406 -10.36 -3.82 4.27
CA GLY A 406 -8.93 -3.90 3.99
C GLY A 406 -8.62 -4.95 2.92
N HIS A 407 -7.88 -4.56 1.88
CA HIS A 407 -7.48 -5.34 0.70
C HIS A 407 -8.64 -5.77 -0.21
N ALA A 408 -9.57 -6.58 0.32
CA ALA A 408 -10.64 -7.24 -0.45
C ALA A 408 -10.15 -7.95 -1.72
N PHE A 409 -8.95 -8.51 -1.70
CA PHE A 409 -8.27 -9.06 -2.87
C PHE A 409 -9.11 -10.16 -3.56
N ALA A 410 -9.75 -11.03 -2.79
CA ALA A 410 -10.60 -12.10 -3.25
C ALA A 410 -12.04 -11.67 -3.63
N LEU A 411 -12.42 -10.39 -3.49
CA LEU A 411 -13.82 -9.94 -3.62
C LEU A 411 -14.45 -10.29 -4.98
N VAL A 412 -13.67 -10.26 -6.06
CA VAL A 412 -14.15 -10.59 -7.41
C VAL A 412 -14.65 -12.02 -7.57
N LYS A 413 -14.38 -12.90 -6.60
CA LYS A 413 -14.88 -14.29 -6.54
C LYS A 413 -16.28 -14.37 -5.88
N HIS A 414 -16.78 -13.27 -5.31
CA HIS A 414 -18.01 -13.21 -4.50
C HIS A 414 -19.05 -12.26 -5.11
N PRO A 415 -19.75 -12.66 -6.19
CA PRO A 415 -20.67 -11.76 -6.90
C PRO A 415 -21.79 -11.21 -6.02
N LYS A 416 -22.29 -11.98 -5.04
CA LYS A 416 -23.30 -11.50 -4.09
C LYS A 416 -22.76 -10.52 -3.05
N VAL A 417 -21.52 -10.69 -2.60
CA VAL A 417 -20.87 -9.72 -1.72
C VAL A 417 -20.55 -8.43 -2.51
N MET A 418 -20.10 -8.55 -3.76
CA MET A 418 -19.91 -7.41 -4.66
C MET A 418 -21.17 -6.56 -4.85
N GLU A 419 -22.33 -7.20 -5.07
CA GLU A 419 -23.63 -6.51 -5.14
C GLU A 419 -23.88 -5.66 -3.88
N ILE A 420 -23.64 -6.23 -2.69
CA ILE A 420 -23.85 -5.55 -1.42
C ILE A 420 -22.84 -4.43 -1.19
N VAL A 421 -21.55 -4.68 -1.41
CA VAL A 421 -20.46 -3.69 -1.28
C VAL A 421 -20.74 -2.48 -2.15
N LYS A 422 -21.13 -2.70 -3.42
CA LYS A 422 -21.46 -1.62 -4.35
C LYS A 422 -22.73 -0.87 -3.94
N ALA A 423 -23.80 -1.58 -3.57
CA ALA A 423 -25.07 -0.98 -3.19
C ALA A 423 -24.97 -0.15 -1.90
N ARG A 424 -24.20 -0.63 -0.92
CA ARG A 424 -23.96 0.06 0.36
C ARG A 424 -22.80 1.05 0.33
N LYS A 425 -22.11 1.15 -0.81
CA LYS A 425 -20.88 1.96 -0.98
C LYS A 425 -19.81 1.68 0.08
N ILE A 426 -19.61 0.41 0.44
CA ILE A 426 -18.58 0.01 1.42
C ILE A 426 -17.20 0.17 0.75
N PRO A 427 -16.33 1.07 1.20
CA PRO A 427 -15.06 1.35 0.55
C PRO A 427 -14.08 0.20 0.69
N ILE A 428 -13.31 -0.03 -0.37
CA ILE A 428 -12.25 -1.04 -0.46
C ILE A 428 -10.90 -0.32 -0.42
N GLU A 429 -10.05 -0.73 0.52
CA GLU A 429 -8.69 -0.22 0.68
C GLU A 429 -7.72 -1.09 -0.12
N ILE A 430 -7.27 -0.61 -1.28
CA ILE A 430 -6.39 -1.35 -2.18
C ILE A 430 -4.92 -1.00 -1.86
N ASN A 431 -4.10 -2.03 -1.63
CA ASN A 431 -2.68 -1.93 -1.29
C ASN A 431 -1.80 -2.68 -2.33
N PRO A 432 -1.62 -2.14 -3.54
CA PRO A 432 -1.01 -2.87 -4.66
C PRO A 432 0.36 -3.47 -4.37
N ILE A 433 1.25 -2.71 -3.75
CA ILE A 433 2.63 -3.16 -3.50
C ILE A 433 2.65 -4.26 -2.45
N SER A 434 1.91 -4.08 -1.35
CA SER A 434 1.73 -5.12 -0.33
C SER A 434 1.26 -6.43 -0.96
N ASN A 435 0.20 -6.39 -1.78
CA ASN A 435 -0.34 -7.58 -2.41
C ASN A 435 0.69 -8.32 -3.29
N GLN A 436 1.57 -7.61 -3.99
CA GLN A 436 2.64 -8.25 -4.79
C GLN A 436 3.78 -8.77 -3.92
N VAL A 437 4.26 -7.98 -2.95
CA VAL A 437 5.37 -8.39 -2.09
C VAL A 437 4.98 -9.59 -1.23
N LEU A 438 3.74 -9.63 -0.72
CA LEU A 438 3.18 -10.75 0.03
C LEU A 438 2.73 -11.94 -0.86
N ALA A 439 3.18 -11.97 -2.12
CA ALA A 439 3.01 -13.07 -3.06
C ALA A 439 1.55 -13.44 -3.42
N LEU A 440 0.60 -12.48 -3.35
CA LEU A 440 -0.76 -12.71 -3.86
C LEU A 440 -0.82 -12.68 -5.39
N LEU A 441 0.01 -11.85 -6.02
CA LEU A 441 0.16 -11.80 -7.47
C LEU A 441 1.60 -11.44 -7.86
N ARG A 442 1.96 -11.71 -9.12
CA ARG A 442 3.26 -11.35 -9.68
C ARG A 442 3.23 -10.11 -10.56
N ASP A 443 2.17 -9.94 -11.34
CA ASP A 443 2.03 -8.87 -12.33
C ASP A 443 0.80 -8.02 -11.97
N GLN A 444 1.02 -6.73 -11.72
CA GLN A 444 -0.02 -5.80 -11.28
C GLN A 444 -1.13 -5.61 -12.32
N ARG A 445 -0.90 -5.93 -13.59
CA ARG A 445 -1.94 -5.92 -14.64
C ARG A 445 -3.02 -6.97 -14.38
N ASN A 446 -2.72 -8.01 -13.61
CA ASN A 446 -3.67 -9.05 -13.22
C ASN A 446 -4.32 -8.78 -11.86
N HIS A 447 -4.09 -7.60 -11.27
CA HIS A 447 -4.66 -7.26 -9.97
C HIS A 447 -6.20 -7.24 -10.03
N PRO A 448 -6.92 -7.90 -9.10
CA PRO A 448 -8.40 -8.00 -9.13
C PRO A 448 -9.09 -6.64 -9.04
N ALA A 449 -8.42 -5.63 -8.48
CA ALA A 449 -8.90 -4.25 -8.47
C ALA A 449 -9.15 -3.66 -9.87
N SER A 450 -8.56 -4.20 -10.94
CA SER A 450 -8.87 -3.79 -12.32
C SER A 450 -10.36 -3.98 -12.65
N VAL A 451 -10.96 -5.08 -12.20
CA VAL A 451 -12.40 -5.36 -12.36
C VAL A 451 -13.23 -4.38 -11.52
N LEU A 452 -12.78 -4.10 -10.30
CA LEU A 452 -13.47 -3.17 -9.38
C LEU A 452 -13.45 -1.74 -9.92
N MET A 453 -12.31 -1.31 -10.49
CA MET A 453 -12.18 -0.01 -11.16
C MET A 453 -13.03 0.06 -12.42
N ALA A 454 -13.05 -0.99 -13.26
CA ALA A 454 -13.89 -1.04 -14.46
C ALA A 454 -15.39 -0.93 -14.12
N GLN A 455 -15.80 -1.34 -12.92
CA GLN A 455 -17.19 -1.26 -12.45
C GLN A 455 -17.45 -0.10 -11.46
N ASN A 456 -16.53 0.87 -11.35
CA ASN A 456 -16.65 2.06 -10.49
C ASN A 456 -17.03 1.74 -9.03
N PHE A 457 -16.34 0.76 -8.43
CA PHE A 457 -16.47 0.46 -7.00
C PHE A 457 -15.93 1.62 -6.13
N PRO A 458 -16.42 1.76 -4.88
CA PRO A 458 -15.86 2.69 -3.90
C PRO A 458 -14.46 2.20 -3.47
N ILE A 459 -13.42 2.83 -4.01
CA ILE A 459 -12.03 2.42 -3.80
C ILE A 459 -11.22 3.57 -3.22
N VAL A 460 -10.32 3.25 -2.29
CA VAL A 460 -9.20 4.10 -1.88
C VAL A 460 -7.89 3.35 -2.11
N ILE A 461 -6.85 4.07 -2.55
CA ILE A 461 -5.49 3.51 -2.67
C ILE A 461 -4.74 3.84 -1.39
N SER A 462 -4.02 2.86 -0.85
CA SER A 462 -3.18 3.00 0.34
C SER A 462 -1.91 2.16 0.17
N SER A 463 -1.02 2.20 1.17
CA SER A 463 0.34 1.64 1.07
C SER A 463 0.66 0.55 2.08
N ASP A 464 -0.21 0.34 3.06
CA ASP A 464 -0.07 -0.71 4.07
C ASP A 464 1.18 -0.54 4.95
N ASP A 465 2.28 -1.17 4.56
CA ASP A 465 3.55 -1.26 5.29
C ASP A 465 4.76 -0.74 4.48
N PRO A 466 4.72 0.49 3.92
CA PRO A 466 5.70 0.99 2.93
C PRO A 466 7.16 0.92 3.37
N SER A 467 7.41 1.00 4.69
CA SER A 467 8.75 0.85 5.29
C SER A 467 9.43 -0.45 4.85
N TYR A 468 8.73 -1.57 4.97
CA TYR A 468 9.28 -2.90 4.68
C TYR A 468 9.39 -3.18 3.17
N TRP A 469 8.72 -2.36 2.35
CA TRP A 469 8.74 -2.41 0.90
C TRP A 469 9.80 -1.49 0.28
N GLU A 470 10.49 -0.64 1.07
CA GLU A 470 11.32 0.47 0.56
C GLU A 470 10.56 1.42 -0.38
N ALA A 471 9.25 1.57 -0.12
CA ALA A 471 8.36 2.43 -0.89
C ALA A 471 8.25 3.82 -0.24
N THR A 472 7.92 4.82 -1.06
CA THR A 472 7.39 6.09 -0.54
C THR A 472 6.06 5.87 0.18
N PRO A 473 5.65 6.79 1.09
CA PRO A 473 4.44 6.61 1.86
C PRO A 473 3.18 6.33 1.04
N LEU A 474 3.01 6.91 -0.16
CA LEU A 474 1.84 6.61 -1.00
C LEU A 474 2.06 6.72 -2.51
N SER A 475 3.06 7.49 -2.97
CA SER A 475 3.27 7.73 -4.41
C SER A 475 3.57 6.46 -5.21
N ASN A 476 4.26 5.49 -4.60
CA ASN A 476 4.56 4.21 -5.25
C ASN A 476 3.28 3.41 -5.57
N ASP A 477 2.36 3.29 -4.60
CA ASP A 477 1.08 2.61 -4.80
C ASP A 477 0.17 3.36 -5.77
N PHE A 478 0.14 4.69 -5.73
CA PHE A 478 -0.59 5.49 -6.72
C PHE A 478 -0.07 5.28 -8.14
N TYR A 479 1.26 5.23 -8.33
CA TYR A 479 1.87 4.95 -9.63
C TYR A 479 1.51 3.55 -10.14
N ILE A 480 1.61 2.53 -9.29
CA ILE A 480 1.24 1.16 -9.66
C ILE A 480 -0.25 1.04 -9.97
N ALA A 481 -1.12 1.64 -9.15
CA ALA A 481 -2.55 1.65 -9.39
C ALA A 481 -2.91 2.35 -10.71
N PHE A 482 -2.30 3.50 -10.99
CA PHE A 482 -2.64 4.31 -12.17
C PHE A 482 -2.05 3.77 -13.48
N LEU A 483 -0.83 3.23 -13.46
CA LEU A 483 -0.15 2.72 -14.64
C LEU A 483 -0.37 1.23 -14.88
N GLY A 484 -0.40 0.43 -13.81
CA GLY A 484 -0.45 -1.03 -13.87
C GLY A 484 -1.85 -1.63 -13.80
N ILE A 485 -2.70 -1.10 -12.92
CA ILE A 485 -4.03 -1.69 -12.63
C ILE A 485 -5.13 -1.01 -13.45
N ALA A 486 -5.12 0.33 -13.49
CA ALA A 486 -6.13 1.10 -14.18
C ALA A 486 -6.00 0.97 -15.71
N SER A 487 -7.11 1.21 -16.41
CA SER A 487 -7.14 1.17 -17.88
C SER A 487 -6.14 2.17 -18.49
N SER A 488 -5.67 1.89 -19.70
CA SER A 488 -4.91 2.88 -20.49
C SER A 488 -5.72 4.14 -20.76
N HIS A 489 -7.06 4.05 -20.77
CA HIS A 489 -7.98 5.17 -20.90
C HIS A 489 -8.23 5.93 -19.58
N SER A 490 -7.78 5.39 -18.43
CA SER A 490 -7.87 6.07 -17.15
C SER A 490 -6.89 7.23 -17.08
N ASP A 491 -7.39 8.41 -16.73
CA ASP A 491 -6.66 9.67 -16.86
C ASP A 491 -6.62 10.46 -15.53
N LEU A 492 -6.38 11.77 -15.57
CA LEU A 492 -6.31 12.62 -14.36
C LEU A 492 -7.55 12.47 -13.46
N ARG A 493 -8.72 12.15 -14.02
CA ARG A 493 -9.94 11.91 -13.25
C ARG A 493 -9.78 10.78 -12.24
N VAL A 494 -9.06 9.72 -12.59
CA VAL A 494 -8.81 8.59 -11.69
C VAL A 494 -7.90 8.99 -10.52
N LEU A 495 -6.82 9.72 -10.81
CA LEU A 495 -5.91 10.24 -9.78
C LEU A 495 -6.63 11.19 -8.82
N LYS A 496 -7.43 12.12 -9.36
CA LYS A 496 -8.26 13.05 -8.58
C LYS A 496 -9.27 12.28 -7.72
N LYS A 497 -9.94 11.27 -8.28
CA LYS A 497 -10.90 10.46 -7.54
C LYS A 497 -10.26 9.62 -6.44
N PHE A 498 -9.06 9.07 -6.62
CA PHE A 498 -8.34 8.38 -5.54
C PHE A 498 -8.12 9.32 -4.35
N ALA A 499 -7.63 10.54 -4.61
CA ALA A 499 -7.41 11.53 -3.56
C ALA A 499 -8.72 11.96 -2.89
N MET A 500 -9.76 12.28 -3.65
CA MET A 500 -11.05 12.68 -3.09
C MET A 500 -11.71 11.56 -2.28
N ASN A 501 -11.67 10.32 -2.77
CA ASN A 501 -12.24 9.17 -2.07
C ASN A 501 -11.57 8.93 -0.72
N SER A 502 -10.27 9.20 -0.58
CA SER A 502 -9.58 9.07 0.71
C SER A 502 -10.10 10.05 1.78
N ILE A 503 -10.66 11.19 1.38
CA ILE A 503 -11.31 12.13 2.29
C ILE A 503 -12.77 11.73 2.50
N GLU A 504 -13.48 11.41 1.42
CA GLU A 504 -14.90 11.01 1.46
C GLU A 504 -15.13 9.78 2.34
N TYR A 505 -14.26 8.78 2.24
CA TYR A 505 -14.36 7.50 2.96
C TYR A 505 -13.54 7.44 4.25
N SER A 506 -12.94 8.56 4.66
CA SER A 506 -12.39 8.69 6.01
C SER A 506 -13.50 8.59 7.08
N ALA A 507 -13.10 8.30 8.31
CA ALA A 507 -13.98 8.32 9.48
C ALA A 507 -14.15 9.72 10.09
N MET A 508 -13.73 10.77 9.37
CA MET A 508 -13.97 12.16 9.78
C MET A 508 -15.48 12.48 9.81
N SER A 509 -15.88 13.42 10.67
CA SER A 509 -17.25 13.96 10.63
C SER A 509 -17.51 14.70 9.31
N ALA A 510 -18.79 14.99 9.00
CA ALA A 510 -19.14 15.76 7.82
C ALA A 510 -18.48 17.15 7.80
N GLU A 511 -18.42 17.82 8.95
CA GLU A 511 -17.78 19.13 9.11
C GLU A 511 -16.26 19.04 8.90
N GLN A 512 -15.63 18.01 9.47
CA GLN A 512 -14.19 17.75 9.28
C GLN A 512 -13.86 17.46 7.82
N LYS A 513 -14.72 16.72 7.10
CA LYS A 513 -14.56 16.44 5.66
C LYS A 513 -14.64 17.72 4.83
N ILE A 514 -15.52 18.66 5.16
CA ILE A 514 -15.61 19.95 4.47
C ILE A 514 -14.29 20.74 4.59
N ASP A 515 -13.74 20.85 5.81
CA ASP A 515 -12.44 21.50 6.03
C ASP A 515 -11.30 20.76 5.29
N ALA A 516 -11.29 19.43 5.38
CA ALA A 516 -10.31 18.58 4.71
C ALA A 516 -10.33 18.75 3.18
N PHE A 517 -11.52 18.76 2.57
CA PHE A 517 -11.66 19.02 1.14
C PHE A 517 -11.20 20.42 0.75
N GLY A 518 -11.45 21.44 1.58
CA GLY A 518 -10.94 22.80 1.34
C GLY A 518 -9.41 22.86 1.31
N LYS A 519 -8.76 22.22 2.30
CA LYS A 519 -7.28 22.12 2.35
C LYS A 519 -6.71 21.34 1.17
N TRP A 520 -7.31 20.20 0.82
CA TRP A 520 -6.88 19.40 -0.32
C TRP A 520 -7.08 20.13 -1.65
N GLN A 521 -8.23 20.79 -1.86
CA GLN A 521 -8.53 21.49 -3.10
C GLN A 521 -7.53 22.64 -3.34
N SER A 522 -7.14 23.37 -2.30
CA SER A 522 -6.11 24.42 -2.40
C SER A 522 -4.76 23.88 -2.89
N GLU A 523 -4.31 22.75 -2.34
CA GLU A 523 -3.06 22.11 -2.80
C GLU A 523 -3.22 21.50 -4.19
N TRP A 524 -4.41 20.96 -4.53
CA TRP A 524 -4.69 20.40 -5.84
C TRP A 524 -4.63 21.47 -6.92
N ASP A 525 -5.27 22.61 -6.71
CA ASP A 525 -5.26 23.74 -7.65
C ASP A 525 -3.84 24.25 -7.86
N LYS A 526 -3.04 24.35 -6.79
CA LYS A 526 -1.62 24.71 -6.87
C LYS A 526 -0.83 23.70 -7.71
N PHE A 527 -0.99 22.40 -7.44
CA PHE A 527 -0.33 21.34 -8.20
C PHE A 527 -0.67 21.40 -9.71
N ILE A 528 -1.95 21.60 -10.06
CA ILE A 528 -2.39 21.71 -11.46
C ILE A 528 -1.76 22.93 -12.14
N ASN A 529 -1.79 24.09 -11.49
CA ASN A 529 -1.14 25.30 -12.00
C ASN A 529 0.37 25.13 -12.21
N ASP A 530 1.06 24.57 -11.21
CA ASP A 530 2.51 24.33 -11.27
C ASP A 530 2.87 23.34 -12.39
N LEU A 531 2.06 22.31 -12.62
CA LEU A 531 2.30 21.32 -13.67
C LEU A 531 2.23 21.94 -15.07
N VAL A 532 1.18 22.75 -15.33
CA VAL A 532 0.97 23.40 -16.64
C VAL A 532 2.00 24.50 -16.91
N THR A 533 2.33 25.31 -15.90
CA THR A 533 3.29 26.43 -16.04
C THR A 533 4.73 25.95 -16.26
N ASN A 534 5.17 24.90 -15.54
CA ASN A 534 6.52 24.36 -15.69
C ASN A 534 6.74 23.74 -17.08
N GLN A 535 5.71 23.12 -17.65
CA GLN A 535 5.81 22.54 -18.99
C GLN A 535 6.00 23.63 -20.06
N THR A 536 5.26 24.73 -19.95
CA THR A 536 5.38 25.89 -20.85
C THR A 536 6.80 26.48 -20.84
N SER A 537 7.44 26.52 -19.68
CA SER A 537 8.82 27.00 -19.53
C SER A 537 9.85 26.03 -20.14
N SER A 538 9.64 24.72 -20.00
CA SER A 538 10.52 23.70 -20.59
C SER A 538 10.47 23.68 -22.13
N GLN A 539 9.30 23.96 -22.73
CA GLN A 539 9.15 24.03 -24.19
C GLN A 539 9.79 25.28 -24.79
N ARG A 540 9.77 26.43 -24.10
CA ARG A 540 10.44 27.67 -24.55
C ARG A 540 11.97 27.62 -24.50
N ASN A 541 12.55 26.75 -23.67
CA ASN A 541 14.00 26.57 -23.58
C ASN A 541 14.54 25.53 -24.60
N LEU A 542 13.65 24.86 -25.33
CA LEU A 542 13.97 23.86 -26.36
C LEU A 542 13.66 24.35 -27.78
N SER A 543 13.01 25.51 -27.92
CA SER A 543 12.80 26.26 -29.16
C SER A 543 13.83 27.38 -29.28
#